data_AF-A0A4U0GXF1-F1
#
_entry.id   AF-A0A4U0GXF1-F1
#
_cell.length_a   1.000
_cell.length_b   1.000
_cell.length_c   1.000
_cell.angle_alpha   90.00
_cell.angle_beta   90.00
_cell.angle_gamma   90.00
#
_symmetry.space_group_name_H-M   'P 1'
#
loop_
_entity.id
_entity.type
_entity.pdbx_description
1 polymer ?
#
loop_
_entity_poly.entity_id
_entity_poly.type
_entity_poly.pdbx_seq_one_letter_code
_entity_poly.pdbx_strand_id
1 'polypeptide(L)'
;MKKKNNNTKEIEFQQTYEWCNTIVEFMIQKHGETPGLKMFNETINDCRENLNLKGLKYIIKDLNEWIRDLSSNHLNELNGLLINKFGYDLSKKLDEDSIKVNQIVSKGEIENDKEYNIVLKKVESMIIDGKHEEVSELNKLLTKYHSNSNEG
;
A
#
# COMPACT_ATOMS: atom_id res chain seq x y z
N MET A 1 -15.36 23.03 9.34
CA MET A 1 -14.24 22.06 9.20
C MET A 1 -14.81 20.67 8.88
N LYS A 2 -14.88 20.25 7.60
CA LYS A 2 -15.34 18.89 7.19
C LYS A 2 -14.62 18.29 5.97
N LYS A 3 -13.62 18.98 5.39
CA LYS A 3 -13.00 18.57 4.09
C LYS A 3 -11.80 17.61 4.20
N LYS A 4 -11.12 17.50 5.35
CA LYS A 4 -9.87 16.71 5.46
C LYS A 4 -10.06 15.18 5.50
N ASN A 5 -11.14 14.67 6.11
CA ASN A 5 -11.34 13.23 6.30
C ASN A 5 -11.70 12.45 5.02
N ASN A 6 -12.27 13.11 4.00
CA ASN A 6 -12.64 12.42 2.76
C ASN A 6 -11.41 12.03 1.94
N ASN A 7 -10.41 12.93 1.86
CA ASN A 7 -9.24 12.69 1.01
C ASN A 7 -8.42 11.47 1.46
N THR A 8 -8.27 11.28 2.78
CA THR A 8 -7.51 10.13 3.32
C THR A 8 -8.23 8.79 3.06
N LYS A 9 -9.55 8.74 3.21
CA LYS A 9 -10.33 7.53 2.94
C LYS A 9 -10.40 7.20 1.46
N GLU A 10 -10.44 8.22 0.61
CA GLU A 10 -10.43 8.08 -0.84
C GLU A 10 -9.08 7.57 -1.34
N ILE A 11 -7.97 8.10 -0.82
CA ILE A 11 -6.62 7.58 -1.12
C ILE A 11 -6.48 6.14 -0.60
N GLU A 12 -6.90 5.85 0.63
CA GLU A 12 -6.87 4.48 1.18
C GLU A 12 -7.66 3.51 0.30
N PHE A 13 -8.85 3.92 -0.12
CA PHE A 13 -9.70 3.13 -1.00
C PHE A 13 -9.02 2.86 -2.34
N GLN A 14 -8.51 3.90 -2.99
CA GLN A 14 -7.87 3.78 -4.30
C GLN A 14 -6.64 2.87 -4.23
N GLN A 15 -5.78 3.04 -3.21
CA GLN A 15 -4.61 2.17 -3.02
C GLN A 15 -5.01 0.72 -2.76
N THR A 16 -6.02 0.49 -1.92
CA THR A 16 -6.51 -0.87 -1.62
C THR A 16 -7.10 -1.53 -2.86
N TYR A 17 -7.87 -0.79 -3.66
CA TYR A 17 -8.43 -1.26 -4.93
C TYR A 17 -7.34 -1.62 -5.92
N GLU A 18 -6.38 -0.72 -6.15
CA GLU A 18 -5.29 -0.96 -7.11
C GLU A 18 -4.42 -2.13 -6.69
N TRP A 19 -4.21 -2.33 -5.39
CA TRP A 19 -3.49 -3.48 -4.87
C TRP A 19 -4.21 -4.79 -5.22
N CYS A 20 -5.50 -4.91 -4.88
CA CYS A 20 -6.31 -6.08 -5.21
C CYS A 20 -6.29 -6.35 -6.73
N ASN A 21 -6.51 -5.31 -7.53
CA ASN A 21 -6.57 -5.42 -8.98
C ASN A 21 -5.23 -5.86 -9.58
N THR A 22 -4.11 -5.32 -9.09
CA THR A 22 -2.76 -5.68 -9.56
C THR A 22 -2.47 -7.17 -9.32
N ILE A 23 -2.87 -7.71 -8.16
CA ILE A 23 -2.71 -9.14 -7.87
C ILE A 23 -3.56 -9.99 -8.81
N VAL A 24 -4.85 -9.64 -8.99
CA VAL A 24 -5.76 -10.41 -9.85
C VAL A 24 -5.32 -10.38 -11.32
N GLU A 25 -4.93 -9.21 -11.84
CA GLU A 25 -4.40 -9.07 -13.20
C GLU A 25 -3.14 -9.91 -13.41
N PHE A 26 -2.21 -9.89 -12.46
CA PHE A 26 -1.02 -10.74 -12.51
C PHE A 26 -1.38 -12.23 -12.57
N MET A 27 -2.32 -12.66 -11.73
CA MET A 27 -2.76 -14.05 -11.69
C MET A 27 -3.44 -14.48 -13.00
N ILE A 28 -4.29 -13.62 -13.57
CA ILE A 28 -4.91 -13.85 -14.90
C ILE A 28 -3.84 -13.94 -15.98
N GLN A 29 -2.82 -13.09 -15.94
CA GLN A 29 -1.73 -13.12 -16.91
C GLN A 29 -0.92 -14.43 -16.84
N LYS A 30 -0.70 -14.98 -15.64
CA LYS A 30 0.12 -16.19 -15.45
C LYS A 30 -0.64 -17.50 -15.66
N HIS A 31 -1.92 -17.53 -15.29
CA HIS A 31 -2.70 -18.77 -15.24
C HIS A 31 -3.92 -18.76 -16.15
N GLY A 32 -4.19 -17.66 -16.85
CA GLY A 32 -5.42 -17.43 -17.58
C GLY A 32 -6.58 -17.05 -16.66
N GLU A 33 -7.70 -16.67 -17.26
CA GLU A 33 -8.92 -16.40 -16.51
C GLU A 33 -9.53 -17.74 -16.02
N THR A 34 -9.76 -17.83 -14.72
CA THR A 34 -10.46 -18.95 -14.09
C THR A 34 -11.75 -18.46 -13.44
N PRO A 35 -12.76 -19.32 -13.17
CA PRO A 35 -13.97 -18.90 -12.47
C PRO A 35 -13.70 -18.22 -11.13
N GLY A 36 -12.68 -18.68 -10.39
CA GLY A 36 -12.27 -18.04 -9.13
C GLY A 36 -11.67 -16.65 -9.35
N LEU A 37 -10.79 -16.47 -10.34
CA LEU A 37 -10.21 -15.15 -10.67
C LEU A 37 -11.27 -14.17 -11.17
N LYS A 38 -12.22 -14.66 -11.98
CA LYS A 38 -13.35 -13.86 -12.44
C LYS A 38 -14.21 -13.39 -11.28
N MET A 39 -14.50 -14.27 -10.33
CA MET A 39 -15.25 -13.91 -9.11
C MET A 39 -14.52 -12.84 -8.28
N PHE A 40 -13.20 -12.94 -8.12
CA PHE A 40 -12.42 -11.88 -7.47
C PHE A 40 -12.51 -10.56 -8.23
N ASN A 41 -12.34 -10.58 -9.55
CA ASN A 41 -12.42 -9.37 -10.38
C ASN A 41 -13.79 -8.70 -10.28
N GLU A 42 -14.87 -9.48 -10.38
CA GLU A 42 -16.25 -9.01 -10.20
C GLU A 42 -16.46 -8.40 -8.80
N THR A 43 -16.03 -9.10 -7.75
CA THR A 43 -16.17 -8.61 -6.37
C THR A 43 -15.37 -7.33 -6.11
N ILE A 44 -14.18 -7.20 -6.70
CA ILE A 44 -13.34 -6.00 -6.62
C ILE A 44 -14.05 -4.82 -7.31
N ASN A 45 -14.64 -5.04 -8.48
CA ASN A 45 -15.40 -4.02 -9.22
C ASN A 45 -16.68 -3.63 -8.48
N ASP A 46 -17.43 -4.58 -7.92
CA ASP A 46 -18.59 -4.29 -7.07
C ASP A 46 -18.18 -3.44 -5.86
N CYS A 47 -17.05 -3.76 -5.22
CA CYS A 47 -16.54 -2.96 -4.12
C CYS A 47 -16.15 -1.55 -4.57
N ARG A 48 -15.60 -1.42 -5.80
CA ARG A 48 -15.27 -0.13 -6.42
C ARG A 48 -16.52 0.73 -6.59
N GLU A 49 -17.55 0.20 -7.23
CA GLU A 49 -18.80 0.89 -7.54
C GLU A 49 -19.54 1.33 -6.27
N ASN A 50 -19.47 0.51 -5.21
CA ASN A 50 -20.16 0.77 -3.94
C ASN A 50 -19.28 1.48 -2.88
N LEU A 51 -18.06 1.91 -3.23
CA LEU A 51 -17.08 2.51 -2.31
C LEU A 51 -16.85 1.68 -1.02
N ASN A 52 -16.88 0.35 -1.16
CA ASN A 52 -16.83 -0.58 -0.05
C ASN A 52 -15.38 -0.96 0.33
N LEU A 53 -14.69 -0.08 1.04
CA LEU A 53 -13.34 -0.33 1.56
C LEU A 53 -13.26 -1.59 2.43
N LYS A 54 -14.30 -1.87 3.23
CA LYS A 54 -14.33 -3.04 4.10
C LYS A 54 -14.30 -4.33 3.27
N GLY A 55 -15.05 -4.36 2.16
CA GLY A 55 -15.04 -5.46 1.19
C GLY A 55 -13.66 -5.68 0.60
N LEU A 56 -13.01 -4.62 0.11
CA LEU A 56 -11.64 -4.70 -0.43
C LEU A 56 -10.64 -5.27 0.60
N LYS A 57 -10.74 -4.85 1.87
CA LYS A 57 -9.89 -5.38 2.95
C LYS A 57 -10.13 -6.87 3.25
N TYR A 58 -11.32 -7.41 3.01
CA TYR A 58 -11.56 -8.85 3.09
C TYR A 58 -10.94 -9.58 1.90
N ILE A 59 -11.17 -9.07 0.68
CA ILE A 59 -10.63 -9.66 -0.55
C ILE A 59 -9.10 -9.76 -0.49
N ILE A 60 -8.42 -8.75 0.05
CA ILE A 60 -6.97 -8.79 0.25
C ILE A 60 -6.51 -10.01 1.07
N LYS A 61 -7.29 -10.44 2.06
CA LYS A 61 -6.93 -11.61 2.86
C LYS A 61 -7.03 -12.88 2.03
N ASP A 62 -8.11 -13.02 1.26
CA ASP A 62 -8.33 -14.18 0.41
C ASP A 62 -7.27 -14.24 -0.71
N LEU A 63 -6.96 -13.10 -1.34
CA LEU A 63 -5.86 -13.00 -2.32
C LEU A 63 -4.51 -13.34 -1.70
N ASN A 64 -4.24 -12.89 -0.47
CA ASN A 64 -2.99 -13.21 0.23
C ASN A 64 -2.85 -14.70 0.55
N GLU A 65 -3.94 -15.39 0.88
CA GLU A 65 -3.89 -16.85 1.02
C GLU A 65 -3.65 -17.52 -0.33
N TRP A 66 -4.27 -17.03 -1.39
CA TRP A 66 -4.10 -17.60 -2.73
C TRP A 66 -2.69 -17.45 -3.31
N ILE A 67 -2.06 -16.30 -3.12
CA ILE A 67 -0.70 -16.07 -3.61
C ILE A 67 0.37 -16.82 -2.81
N ARG A 68 0.07 -17.35 -1.62
CA ARG A 68 1.03 -18.18 -0.85
C ARG A 68 1.40 -19.47 -1.58
N ASP A 69 0.50 -19.98 -2.41
CA ASP A 69 0.72 -21.20 -3.19
C ASP A 69 1.48 -20.94 -4.49
N LEU A 70 1.84 -19.69 -4.80
CA LEU A 70 2.65 -19.37 -5.97
C LEU A 70 4.08 -19.88 -5.82
N SER A 71 4.67 -20.27 -6.95
CA SER A 71 6.11 -20.56 -7.01
C SER A 71 6.94 -19.34 -6.60
N SER A 72 8.13 -19.57 -6.05
CA SER A 72 9.05 -18.49 -5.65
C SER A 72 9.36 -17.52 -6.80
N ASN A 73 9.40 -18.01 -8.04
CA ASN A 73 9.64 -17.15 -9.22
C ASN A 73 8.46 -16.20 -9.46
N HIS A 74 7.22 -16.70 -9.41
CA HIS A 74 6.03 -15.87 -9.57
C HIS A 74 5.84 -14.91 -8.40
N LEU A 75 6.16 -15.33 -7.17
CA LEU A 75 6.16 -14.45 -6.00
C LEU A 75 7.16 -13.31 -6.15
N ASN A 76 8.37 -13.58 -6.63
CA ASN A 76 9.39 -12.55 -6.85
C ASN A 76 8.97 -11.55 -7.93
N GLU A 77 8.36 -12.04 -9.01
CA GLU A 77 7.84 -11.19 -10.08
C GLU A 77 6.68 -10.30 -9.61
N LEU A 78 5.73 -10.87 -8.86
CA LEU A 78 4.63 -10.13 -8.26
C LEU A 78 5.15 -9.10 -7.25
N ASN A 79 6.10 -9.47 -6.39
CA ASN A 79 6.75 -8.54 -5.47
C ASN A 79 7.43 -7.40 -6.20
N GLY A 80 8.11 -7.67 -7.33
CA GLY A 80 8.71 -6.62 -8.16
C GLY A 80 7.66 -5.64 -8.71
N LEU A 81 6.52 -6.14 -9.18
CA LEU A 81 5.41 -5.30 -9.65
C LEU A 81 4.84 -4.43 -8.53
N LEU A 82 4.65 -5.01 -7.34
CA LEU A 82 4.09 -4.32 -6.19
C LEU A 82 5.05 -3.26 -5.64
N ILE A 83 6.35 -3.55 -5.57
CA ILE A 83 7.38 -2.58 -5.18
C ILE A 83 7.42 -1.42 -6.18
N ASN A 84 7.43 -1.71 -7.48
CA ASN A 84 7.49 -0.66 -8.49
C ASN A 84 6.26 0.25 -8.49
N LYS A 85 5.07 -0.29 -8.20
CA LYS A 85 3.82 0.47 -8.22
C LYS A 85 3.49 1.15 -6.89
N PHE A 86 3.84 0.52 -5.78
CA PHE A 86 3.39 0.93 -4.45
C PHE A 86 4.52 1.17 -3.44
N GLY A 87 5.75 0.76 -3.72
CA GLY A 87 6.91 0.87 -2.83
C GLY A 87 7.02 -0.22 -1.76
N TYR A 88 6.22 -1.30 -1.84
CA TYR A 88 6.26 -2.42 -0.89
C TYR A 88 5.80 -3.73 -1.53
N ASP A 89 6.12 -4.85 -0.87
CA ASP A 89 5.89 -6.21 -1.35
C ASP A 89 4.87 -6.97 -0.46
N LEU A 90 4.66 -8.26 -0.75
CA LEU A 90 3.76 -9.14 0.00
C LEU A 90 4.28 -9.52 1.39
N SER A 91 5.59 -9.38 1.64
CA SER A 91 6.24 -9.76 2.90
C SER A 91 5.97 -8.73 4.00
N LYS A 92 5.87 -7.46 3.61
CA LYS A 92 5.30 -6.41 4.44
C LYS A 92 3.80 -6.65 4.46
N LYS A 93 3.31 -7.31 5.51
CA LYS A 93 1.88 -7.32 5.88
C LYS A 93 1.35 -5.91 5.57
N LEU A 94 0.19 -5.81 4.92
CA LEU A 94 -0.59 -4.57 4.82
C LEU A 94 -0.97 -4.12 6.25
N ASP A 95 0.04 -3.69 6.97
CA ASP A 95 -0.06 -3.07 8.27
C ASP A 95 -0.54 -1.64 8.00
N GLU A 96 -1.43 -1.16 8.84
CA GLU A 96 -2.06 0.14 8.66
C GLU A 96 -1.01 1.27 8.60
N ASP A 97 0.15 1.11 9.24
CA ASP A 97 1.27 2.06 9.20
C ASP A 97 1.99 2.04 7.85
N SER A 98 2.18 0.88 7.20
CA SER A 98 2.76 0.81 5.84
C SER A 98 1.87 1.47 4.79
N ILE A 99 0.55 1.32 4.90
CA ILE A 99 -0.40 2.10 4.08
C ILE A 99 -0.27 3.59 4.40
N LYS A 100 -0.23 3.94 5.69
CA LYS A 100 -0.13 5.33 6.14
C LYS A 100 1.15 6.01 5.65
N VAL A 101 2.29 5.32 5.70
CA VAL A 101 3.58 5.84 5.19
C VAL A 101 3.44 6.18 3.72
N ASN A 102 2.85 5.29 2.90
CA ASN A 102 2.68 5.60 1.48
C ASN A 102 1.70 6.73 1.23
N GLN A 103 0.64 6.87 2.03
CA GLN A 103 -0.22 8.06 1.96
C GLN A 103 0.56 9.34 2.22
N ILE A 104 1.45 9.33 3.22
CA ILE A 104 2.29 10.48 3.58
C ILE A 104 3.30 10.78 2.45
N VAL A 105 3.92 9.74 1.87
CA VAL A 105 4.82 9.88 0.72
C VAL A 105 4.10 10.44 -0.50
N SER A 106 2.95 9.87 -0.87
CA SER A 106 2.14 10.36 -1.98
C SER A 106 1.64 11.79 -1.77
N LYS A 107 1.37 12.19 -0.53
CA LYS A 107 1.01 13.58 -0.18
C LYS A 107 2.20 14.53 -0.25
N GLY A 108 3.43 14.02 -0.08
CA GLY A 108 4.66 14.83 -0.09
C GLY A 108 4.85 15.72 1.15
N GLU A 109 4.07 15.48 2.21
CA GLU A 109 4.16 16.24 3.46
C GLU A 109 3.64 15.44 4.68
N ILE A 110 4.27 15.68 5.83
CA ILE A 110 3.85 15.22 7.15
C ILE A 110 3.04 16.36 7.79
N GLU A 111 1.82 16.09 8.24
CA GLU A 111 0.93 17.13 8.80
C GLU A 111 0.94 17.22 10.33
N ASN A 112 1.38 16.17 11.03
CA ASN A 112 1.28 16.10 12.49
C ASN A 112 2.28 15.09 13.09
N ASP A 113 2.47 15.17 14.41
CA ASP A 113 3.38 14.30 15.17
C ASP A 113 3.05 12.81 15.03
N LYS A 114 1.78 12.45 14.80
CA LYS A 114 1.40 11.05 14.62
C LYS A 114 1.92 10.51 13.29
N GLU A 115 1.75 11.27 12.21
CA GLU A 115 2.34 10.95 10.89
C GLU A 115 3.87 10.94 10.94
N TYR A 116 4.47 11.90 11.66
CA TYR A 116 5.91 11.95 11.89
C TYR A 116 6.43 10.66 12.54
N ASN A 117 5.80 10.23 13.64
CA ASN A 117 6.19 9.01 14.36
C ASN A 117 6.04 7.75 13.51
N ILE A 118 5.03 7.70 12.64
CA ILE A 118 4.82 6.55 11.73
C ILE A 118 5.95 6.49 10.69
N VAL A 119 6.30 7.62 10.08
CA VAL A 119 7.41 7.70 9.11
C VAL A 119 8.75 7.40 9.79
N LEU A 120 8.99 7.95 10.98
CA LEU A 120 10.21 7.72 11.75
C LEU A 120 10.42 6.24 12.07
N LYS A 121 9.39 5.56 12.60
CA LYS A 121 9.44 4.11 12.86
C LYS A 121 9.73 3.30 11.60
N LYS A 122 9.19 3.72 10.45
CA LYS A 122 9.46 3.06 9.18
C LYS A 122 10.91 3.21 8.75
N VAL A 123 11.47 4.41 8.88
CA VAL A 123 12.88 4.70 8.61
C VAL A 123 13.78 3.87 9.53
N GLU A 124 13.50 3.83 10.83
CA GLU A 124 14.24 3.04 11.81
C GLU A 124 14.23 1.54 11.45
N SER A 125 13.06 1.00 11.10
CA SER A 125 12.92 -0.38 10.62
C SER A 125 13.73 -0.64 9.34
N MET A 126 13.71 0.28 8.37
CA MET A 126 14.44 0.12 7.11
C MET A 126 15.96 0.20 7.29
N ILE A 127 16.44 1.00 8.25
CA ILE A 127 17.86 1.08 8.63
C ILE A 127 18.31 -0.24 9.26
N ILE A 128 17.50 -0.82 10.14
CA ILE A 128 17.79 -2.13 10.76
C ILE A 128 17.84 -3.23 9.69
N ASP A 129 16.97 -3.16 8.69
CA ASP A 129 16.90 -4.13 7.58
C ASP A 129 17.94 -3.88 6.46
N GLY A 130 18.82 -2.87 6.60
CA GLY A 130 19.86 -2.55 5.63
C GLY A 130 19.39 -1.91 4.31
N LYS A 131 18.14 -1.42 4.25
CA LYS A 131 17.51 -0.83 3.05
C LYS A 131 17.79 0.67 2.91
N HIS A 132 19.06 1.06 2.89
CA HIS A 132 19.48 2.46 2.98
C HIS A 132 19.07 3.35 1.78
N GLU A 133 18.91 2.78 0.58
CA GLU A 133 18.56 3.55 -0.63
C GLU A 133 17.10 4.02 -0.64
N GLU A 134 16.18 3.23 -0.06
CA GLU A 134 14.74 3.54 0.03
C GLU A 134 14.41 4.59 1.12
N VAL A 135 15.38 4.90 2.01
CA VAL A 135 15.18 5.81 3.16
C VAL A 135 15.23 7.30 2.76
N SER A 136 15.82 7.62 1.60
CA SER A 136 16.09 9.01 1.20
C SER A 136 14.83 9.88 1.08
N GLU A 137 13.73 9.35 0.52
CA GLU A 137 12.47 10.10 0.40
C GLU A 137 11.78 10.32 1.74
N LEU A 138 11.78 9.31 2.61
CA LEU A 138 11.21 9.43 3.95
C LEU A 138 11.99 10.42 4.81
N ASN A 139 13.32 10.42 4.73
CA ASN A 139 14.17 11.39 5.43
C ASN A 139 13.93 12.83 4.96
N LYS A 140 13.66 13.05 3.67
CA LYS A 140 13.27 14.38 3.17
C LYS A 140 11.97 14.87 3.79
N LEU A 141 10.98 13.98 3.94
CA LEU A 141 9.70 14.32 4.57
C LEU A 141 9.88 14.67 6.06
N LEU A 142 10.66 13.87 6.80
CA LEU A 142 10.99 14.13 8.21
C LEU A 142 11.72 15.47 8.40
N THR A 143 12.72 15.74 7.54
CA THR A 143 13.51 16.98 7.60
C THR A 143 12.64 18.20 7.30
N LYS A 144 11.82 18.14 6.25
CA LYS A 144 10.89 19.22 5.86
C LYS A 144 9.90 19.55 6.99
N TYR A 145 9.40 18.54 7.69
CA TYR A 145 8.54 18.75 8.86
C TYR A 145 9.27 19.50 9.97
N HIS A 146 10.47 19.05 10.35
CA HIS A 146 11.28 19.71 11.39
C HIS A 146 11.65 21.14 11.06
N SER A 147 11.98 21.45 9.80
CA SER A 147 12.28 22.83 9.37
C SER A 147 11.06 23.74 9.52
N ASN A 148 9.88 23.28 9.13
CA ASN A 148 8.64 24.05 9.25
C ASN A 148 8.18 24.23 10.71
N SER A 149 8.49 23.27 11.59
CA SER A 149 8.16 23.35 13.02
C SER A 149 9.07 24.31 13.82
N ASN A 150 10.23 24.69 13.27
CA ASN A 150 11.17 25.63 13.90
C ASN A 150 10.99 27.09 13.44
N GLU A 151 10.11 27.34 12.46
CA GLU A 151 9.81 28.68 11.94
C GLU A 151 8.49 29.28 12.47
N GLY A 152 7.81 28.61 13.42
CA GLY A 152 6.57 29.07 14.06
C GLY A 152 6.70 29.17 15.58
#